data_AF-A0A7V5PGP8-F1
#
_entry.id   AF-A0A7V5PGP8-F1
#
_cell.length_a   1.000
_cell.length_b   1.000
_cell.length_c   1.000
_cell.angle_alpha   90.00
_cell.angle_beta   90.00
_cell.angle_gamma   90.00
#
_symmetry.space_group_name_H-M   'P 1'
#
loop_
_entity.id
_entity.type
_entity.pdbx_description
1 polymer ?
#
loop_
_entity_poly.entity_id
_entity_poly.type
_entity_poly.pdbx_seq_one_letter_code
_entity_poly.pdbx_strand_id
1 'polypeptide(L)'
;FQIVGSSPEILVRLEDGEVTVRPIAGTRRRGYTEDEDRALEAELLADPKELAEHLMLIDLGRNDVGRVAEIGSVRLTERMVVERYSHVMHIVSNVSGRLRPGLDAYDVLRATFPAGTVSGAPKIRAMEIIAELEPVKRGIYSGAVGYIAWNGNMDTAIAIRTAVLKDGRLNIQAGAGIVYDSKPELEWKETMNKARAVFRAAELAERGLRLVGDAS
;
A
#
# COMPACT_ATOMS: atom_id res chain seq x y z
N PHE A 1 -3.68 -23.42 2.61
CA PHE A 1 -2.87 -22.48 1.81
C PHE A 1 -2.11 -21.58 2.76
N GLN A 2 -1.01 -20.99 2.31
CA GLN A 2 -0.16 -20.08 3.08
C GLN A 2 -0.12 -18.73 2.40
N ILE A 3 -0.06 -17.65 3.19
CA ILE A 3 0.10 -16.28 2.71
C ILE A 3 1.47 -15.80 3.19
N VAL A 4 2.31 -15.34 2.27
CA VAL A 4 3.65 -14.82 2.57
C VAL A 4 3.82 -13.50 1.86
N GLY A 5 4.14 -12.42 2.57
CA GLY A 5 4.27 -11.12 1.95
C GLY A 5 5.05 -10.13 2.80
N SER A 6 5.49 -9.06 2.15
CA SER A 6 6.13 -7.91 2.78
C SER A 6 5.47 -6.66 2.20
N SER A 7 4.32 -6.29 2.77
CA SER A 7 3.57 -5.14 2.28
C SER A 7 4.30 -3.84 2.62
N PRO A 8 4.43 -2.91 1.64
CA PRO A 8 5.01 -1.60 1.89
C PRO A 8 4.00 -0.60 2.49
N GLU A 9 2.71 -0.95 2.56
CA GLU A 9 1.65 0.02 2.84
C GLU A 9 0.64 -0.50 3.87
N ILE A 10 0.38 0.31 4.90
CA ILE A 10 -0.70 0.04 5.86
C ILE A 10 -2.04 0.33 5.19
N LEU A 11 -3.05 -0.50 5.45
CA LEU A 11 -4.42 -0.19 5.07
C LEU A 11 -5.02 0.80 6.06
N VAL A 12 -5.04 0.41 7.34
CA VAL A 12 -5.54 1.22 8.44
C VAL A 12 -5.00 0.70 9.77
N ARG A 13 -4.73 1.63 10.68
CA ARG A 13 -4.44 1.39 12.08
C ARG A 13 -5.49 2.06 12.97
N LEU A 14 -5.88 1.40 14.04
CA LEU A 14 -6.65 1.95 15.15
C LEU A 14 -5.85 1.71 16.43
N GLU A 15 -5.43 2.78 17.09
CA GLU A 15 -4.64 2.72 18.32
C GLU A 15 -5.18 3.74 19.32
N ASP A 16 -5.63 3.27 20.49
CA ASP A 16 -6.16 4.12 21.57
C ASP A 16 -7.23 5.13 21.08
N GLY A 17 -8.09 4.67 20.16
CA GLY A 17 -9.15 5.46 19.56
C GLY A 17 -8.72 6.41 18.44
N GLU A 18 -7.45 6.42 18.02
CA GLU A 18 -6.98 7.16 16.85
C GLU A 18 -6.96 6.25 15.60
N VAL A 19 -7.79 6.59 14.61
CA VAL A 19 -7.80 5.95 13.29
C VAL A 19 -6.75 6.62 12.42
N THR A 20 -5.91 5.82 11.78
CA THR A 20 -4.80 6.31 10.96
C THR A 20 -4.72 5.55 9.64
N VAL A 21 -4.64 6.29 8.54
CA VAL A 21 -4.28 5.77 7.22
C VAL A 21 -3.08 6.54 6.70
N ARG A 22 -2.16 5.84 6.01
CA ARG A 22 -0.89 6.42 5.56
C ARG A 22 -0.73 6.22 4.05
N PRO A 23 -1.33 7.09 3.22
CA PRO A 23 -1.17 7.04 1.78
C PRO A 23 0.29 7.11 1.36
N ILE A 24 0.65 6.29 0.38
CA ILE A 24 1.99 6.26 -0.22
C ILE A 24 1.83 6.40 -1.75
N ALA A 25 2.54 7.34 -2.34
CA ALA A 25 2.60 7.52 -3.79
C ALA A 25 3.98 8.02 -4.20
N GLY A 26 4.26 7.95 -5.49
CA GLY A 26 5.55 8.36 -6.03
C GLY A 26 6.69 7.45 -5.61
N THR A 27 7.53 7.07 -6.56
CA THR A 27 8.67 6.19 -6.28
C THR A 27 9.90 6.70 -6.99
N ARG A 28 10.99 6.85 -6.26
CA ARG A 28 12.34 6.92 -6.84
C ARG A 28 13.23 5.88 -6.18
N ARG A 29 14.25 5.41 -6.91
CA ARG A 29 15.30 4.58 -6.31
C ARG A 29 16.11 5.40 -5.31
N ARG A 30 16.85 4.74 -4.43
CA ARG A 30 17.88 5.42 -3.65
C ARG A 30 19.05 5.87 -4.54
N GLY A 31 19.67 6.99 -4.17
CA GLY A 31 20.93 7.45 -4.76
C GLY A 31 22.10 6.54 -4.37
N TYR A 32 23.08 6.41 -5.24
CA TYR A 32 24.36 5.77 -4.94
C TYR A 32 25.26 6.69 -4.09
N THR A 33 24.97 7.99 -4.07
CA THR A 33 25.60 8.99 -3.20
C THR A 33 24.53 9.83 -2.50
N GLU A 34 24.89 10.53 -1.42
CA GLU A 34 23.96 11.42 -0.73
C GLU A 34 23.48 12.59 -1.61
N ASP A 35 24.36 13.14 -2.45
CA ASP A 35 24.00 14.20 -3.39
C ASP A 35 22.97 13.72 -4.42
N GLU A 36 23.17 12.51 -4.95
CA GLU A 36 22.21 11.91 -5.87
C GLU A 36 20.88 11.59 -5.16
N ASP A 37 20.92 11.10 -3.92
CA ASP A 37 19.71 10.80 -3.13
C ASP A 37 18.89 12.06 -2.85
N ARG A 38 19.55 13.19 -2.56
CA ARG A 38 18.88 14.50 -2.41
C ARG A 38 18.32 15.02 -3.73
N ALA A 39 19.04 14.84 -4.84
CA ALA A 39 18.57 15.24 -6.15
C ALA A 39 17.32 14.44 -6.57
N LEU A 40 17.30 13.13 -6.31
CA LEU A 40 16.13 12.27 -6.58
C LEU A 40 14.93 12.62 -5.71
N GLU A 41 15.15 12.99 -4.44
CA GLU A 41 14.08 13.52 -3.57
C GLU A 41 13.50 14.82 -4.13
N ALA A 42 14.36 15.77 -4.52
CA ALA A 42 13.92 17.04 -5.08
C ALA A 42 13.17 16.85 -6.41
N GLU A 43 13.62 15.92 -7.26
CA GLU A 43 12.94 15.54 -8.49
C GLU A 43 11.55 14.97 -8.20
N LEU A 44 11.44 14.04 -7.24
CA LEU A 44 10.16 13.42 -6.85
C LEU A 44 9.15 14.47 -6.34
N LEU A 45 9.61 15.40 -5.49
CA LEU A 45 8.78 16.47 -4.95
C LEU A 45 8.45 17.57 -5.97
N ALA A 46 9.15 17.62 -7.09
CA ALA A 46 8.88 18.54 -8.19
C ALA A 46 8.00 17.93 -9.29
N ASP A 47 7.74 16.61 -9.25
CA ASP A 47 6.97 15.91 -10.26
C ASP A 47 5.45 16.19 -10.10
N PRO A 48 4.83 16.97 -11.01
CA PRO A 48 3.42 17.35 -10.86
C PRO A 48 2.48 16.15 -10.99
N LYS A 49 2.89 15.07 -11.67
CA LYS A 49 2.10 13.84 -11.79
C LYS A 49 2.03 13.13 -10.43
N GLU A 50 3.18 12.91 -9.82
CA GLU A 50 3.30 12.20 -8.53
C GLU A 50 2.59 12.98 -7.41
N LEU A 51 2.72 14.31 -7.41
CA LEU A 51 2.01 15.17 -6.45
C LEU A 51 0.49 15.11 -6.64
N ALA A 52 0.00 15.11 -7.88
CA ALA A 52 -1.43 15.02 -8.17
C ALA A 52 -2.01 13.67 -7.74
N GLU A 53 -1.32 12.57 -8.04
CA GLU A 53 -1.70 11.23 -7.60
C GLU A 53 -1.72 11.13 -6.07
N HIS A 54 -0.69 11.67 -5.40
CA HIS A 54 -0.63 11.65 -3.94
C HIS A 54 -1.73 12.49 -3.28
N LEU A 55 -2.07 13.66 -3.85
CA LEU A 55 -3.19 14.48 -3.37
C LEU A 55 -4.52 13.73 -3.44
N MET A 56 -4.78 13.04 -4.55
CA MET A 56 -5.97 12.21 -4.71
C MET A 56 -6.06 11.15 -3.61
N LEU A 57 -4.94 10.49 -3.28
CA LEU A 57 -4.90 9.46 -2.24
C LEU A 57 -5.07 10.04 -0.82
N ILE A 58 -4.53 11.23 -0.56
CA ILE A 58 -4.79 11.98 0.67
C ILE A 58 -6.29 12.25 0.82
N ASP A 59 -6.93 12.77 -0.22
CA ASP A 59 -8.36 13.11 -0.17
C ASP A 59 -9.24 11.87 0.00
N LEU A 60 -8.87 10.75 -0.62
CA LEU A 60 -9.54 9.48 -0.37
C LEU A 60 -9.34 9.01 1.07
N GLY A 61 -8.11 9.08 1.60
CA GLY A 61 -7.82 8.74 3.00
C GLY A 61 -8.63 9.60 3.97
N ARG A 62 -8.77 10.90 3.71
CA ARG A 62 -9.63 11.82 4.48
C ARG A 62 -11.10 11.43 4.38
N ASN A 63 -11.57 11.03 3.20
CA ASN A 63 -12.95 10.55 3.03
C ASN A 63 -13.20 9.28 3.84
N ASP A 64 -12.29 8.31 3.77
CA ASP A 64 -12.42 7.02 4.45
C ASP A 64 -12.38 7.19 5.97
N VAL A 65 -11.40 7.92 6.51
CA VAL A 65 -11.31 8.23 7.96
C VAL A 65 -12.51 9.05 8.41
N GLY A 66 -12.94 10.03 7.61
CA GLY A 66 -14.08 10.90 7.95
C GLY A 66 -15.41 10.20 8.13
N ARG A 67 -15.60 9.00 7.56
CA ARG A 67 -16.82 8.20 7.74
C ARG A 67 -16.99 7.72 9.19
N VAL A 68 -15.88 7.40 9.86
CA VAL A 68 -15.84 6.80 11.21
C VAL A 68 -15.32 7.74 12.28
N ALA A 69 -14.71 8.86 11.88
CA ALA A 69 -14.16 9.82 12.84
C ALA A 69 -15.24 10.75 13.43
N GLU A 70 -14.90 11.37 14.56
CA GLU A 70 -15.62 12.51 15.13
C GLU A 70 -15.52 13.72 14.20
N ILE A 71 -16.60 14.50 14.10
CA ILE A 71 -16.65 15.72 13.28
C ILE A 71 -15.55 16.69 13.74
N GLY A 72 -14.74 17.15 12.78
CA GLY A 72 -13.64 18.10 13.05
C GLY A 72 -12.34 17.46 13.56
N SER A 73 -12.30 16.14 13.81
CA SER A 73 -11.08 15.46 14.28
C SER A 73 -10.13 15.02 13.17
N VAL A 74 -10.61 14.93 11.92
CA VAL A 74 -9.79 14.47 10.77
C VAL A 74 -8.73 15.51 10.42
N ARG A 75 -7.46 15.12 10.47
CA ARG A 75 -6.31 15.99 10.24
C ARG A 75 -5.21 15.27 9.46
N LEU A 76 -4.42 16.07 8.75
CA LEU A 76 -3.14 15.64 8.18
C LEU A 76 -2.05 15.89 9.22
N THR A 77 -1.49 14.83 9.80
CA THR A 77 -0.38 14.93 10.77
C THR A 77 0.98 15.00 10.09
N GLU A 78 1.09 14.40 8.90
CA GLU A 78 2.24 14.54 8.00
C GLU A 78 1.72 14.76 6.59
N ARG A 79 2.38 15.63 5.81
CA ARG A 79 1.94 15.95 4.46
C ARG A 79 3.13 15.97 3.51
N MET A 80 3.06 15.10 2.50
CA MET A 80 3.99 15.08 1.37
C MET A 80 5.47 15.01 1.80
N VAL A 81 5.74 14.22 2.85
CA VAL A 81 7.10 13.98 3.33
C VAL A 81 7.73 12.84 2.55
N VAL A 82 9.05 12.88 2.31
CA VAL A 82 9.75 11.79 1.64
C VAL A 82 10.27 10.80 2.67
N GLU A 83 9.79 9.56 2.58
CA GLU A 83 10.25 8.45 3.41
C GLU A 83 11.21 7.57 2.61
N ARG A 84 12.37 7.26 3.21
CA ARG A 84 13.43 6.47 2.59
C ARG A 84 13.40 5.04 3.10
N TYR A 85 13.28 4.10 2.17
CA TYR A 85 13.43 2.67 2.39
C TYR A 85 14.81 2.22 1.89
N SER A 86 15.11 0.92 2.06
CA SER A 86 16.43 0.37 1.70
C SER A 86 16.78 0.55 0.21
N HIS A 87 15.81 0.52 -0.68
CA HIS A 87 16.03 0.54 -2.15
C HIS A 87 15.26 1.64 -2.88
N VAL A 88 14.26 2.22 -2.24
CA VAL A 88 13.36 3.23 -2.82
C VAL A 88 13.05 4.32 -1.81
N MET A 89 12.50 5.44 -2.29
CA MET A 89 11.86 6.47 -1.49
C MET A 89 10.47 6.76 -2.04
N HIS A 90 9.56 7.21 -1.16
CA HIS A 90 8.17 7.50 -1.49
C HIS A 90 7.71 8.83 -0.91
N ILE A 91 6.73 9.46 -1.56
CA ILE A 91 5.95 10.54 -0.95
C ILE A 91 4.93 9.90 -0.02
N VAL A 92 4.91 10.36 1.23
CA VAL A 92 4.06 9.81 2.28
C VAL A 92 3.29 10.94 2.96
N SER A 93 2.05 10.66 3.29
CA SER A 93 1.23 11.53 4.14
C SER A 93 0.56 10.68 5.22
N ASN A 94 0.18 11.33 6.32
CA ASN A 94 -0.52 10.67 7.40
C ASN A 94 -1.85 11.38 7.65
N VAL A 95 -2.96 10.63 7.54
CA VAL A 95 -4.31 11.11 7.80
C VAL A 95 -4.82 10.40 9.04
N SER A 96 -5.13 11.18 10.08
CA SER A 96 -5.62 10.68 11.37
C SER A 96 -6.97 11.29 11.74
N GLY A 97 -7.74 10.59 12.58
CA GLY A 97 -8.98 11.08 13.16
C GLY A 97 -9.34 10.33 14.45
N ARG A 98 -10.09 10.97 15.34
CA ARG A 98 -10.59 10.33 16.56
C ARG A 98 -11.80 9.47 16.22
N LEU A 99 -11.77 8.17 16.54
CA LEU A 99 -12.89 7.26 16.33
C LEU A 99 -14.12 7.77 17.06
N ARG A 100 -15.26 7.82 16.36
CA ARG A 100 -16.53 8.25 16.94
C ARG A 100 -16.98 7.28 18.05
N PRO A 101 -17.54 7.77 19.17
CA PRO A 101 -18.09 6.90 20.20
C PRO A 101 -19.12 5.91 19.64
N GLY A 102 -19.03 4.66 20.09
CA GLY A 102 -19.94 3.58 19.69
C GLY A 102 -19.54 2.84 18.41
N LEU A 103 -18.42 3.20 17.78
CA LEU A 103 -17.81 2.43 16.68
C LEU A 103 -16.62 1.61 17.18
N ASP A 104 -16.25 0.58 16.42
CA ASP A 104 -15.12 -0.29 16.73
C ASP A 104 -14.15 -0.52 15.55
N ALA A 105 -13.16 -1.39 15.73
CA ALA A 105 -12.18 -1.74 14.70
C ALA A 105 -12.81 -2.31 13.42
N TYR A 106 -13.95 -3.02 13.51
CA TYR A 106 -14.62 -3.57 12.33
C TYR A 106 -15.29 -2.47 11.50
N ASP A 107 -15.88 -1.47 12.16
CA ASP A 107 -16.42 -0.29 11.47
C ASP A 107 -15.32 0.48 10.75
N VAL A 108 -14.16 0.65 11.42
CA VAL A 108 -12.97 1.28 10.83
C VAL A 108 -12.50 0.51 9.60
N LEU A 109 -12.30 -0.80 9.71
CA LEU A 109 -11.86 -1.63 8.59
C LEU A 109 -12.87 -1.58 7.43
N ARG A 110 -14.17 -1.66 7.72
CA ARG A 110 -15.23 -1.58 6.70
C ARG A 110 -15.22 -0.24 5.97
N ALA A 111 -14.94 0.85 6.66
CA ALA A 111 -14.96 2.19 6.07
C ALA A 111 -13.75 2.46 5.16
N THR A 112 -12.58 1.91 5.51
CA THR A 112 -11.34 2.11 4.75
C THR A 112 -11.14 1.08 3.64
N PHE A 113 -11.73 -0.11 3.75
CA PHE A 113 -11.51 -1.20 2.81
C PHE A 113 -12.31 -1.08 1.49
N PRO A 114 -11.71 -1.43 0.34
CA PRO A 114 -10.27 -1.62 0.11
C PRO A 114 -9.55 -0.25 -0.01
N ALA A 115 -8.23 -0.28 0.10
CA ALA A 115 -7.40 0.92 -0.06
C ALA A 115 -7.53 1.52 -1.47
N GLY A 116 -7.47 2.85 -1.54
CA GLY A 116 -7.49 3.60 -2.79
C GLY A 116 -6.39 3.24 -3.77
N THR A 117 -5.19 3.01 -3.27
CA THR A 117 -3.98 2.68 -4.06
C THR A 117 -4.11 1.38 -4.85
N VAL A 118 -5.05 0.51 -4.47
CA VAL A 118 -5.30 -0.78 -5.13
C VAL A 118 -6.68 -0.88 -5.77
N SER A 119 -7.53 0.13 -5.62
CA SER A 119 -8.83 0.23 -6.29
C SER A 119 -8.88 1.35 -7.33
N GLY A 120 -8.56 2.58 -6.95
CA GLY A 120 -8.76 3.80 -7.72
C GLY A 120 -9.78 4.76 -7.10
N ALA A 121 -10.02 5.90 -7.77
CA ALA A 121 -10.96 6.94 -7.37
C ALA A 121 -11.80 7.43 -8.57
N PRO A 122 -13.14 7.57 -8.45
CA PRO A 122 -13.98 7.21 -7.30
C PRO A 122 -14.01 5.70 -7.00
N LYS A 123 -13.86 5.33 -5.72
CA LYS A 123 -13.60 3.94 -5.27
C LYS A 123 -14.59 2.91 -5.82
N ILE A 124 -15.89 3.18 -5.70
CA ILE A 124 -16.94 2.25 -6.13
C ILE A 124 -16.86 2.01 -7.64
N ARG A 125 -16.80 3.07 -8.45
CA ARG A 125 -16.74 2.92 -9.91
C ARG A 125 -15.46 2.24 -10.36
N ALA A 126 -14.33 2.55 -9.72
CA ALA A 126 -13.07 1.89 -10.03
C ALA A 126 -13.12 0.37 -9.75
N MET A 127 -13.75 -0.05 -8.64
CA MET A 127 -13.96 -1.47 -8.34
C MET A 127 -14.88 -2.18 -9.33
N GLU A 128 -15.92 -1.51 -9.82
CA GLU A 128 -16.79 -2.06 -10.88
C GLU A 128 -16.00 -2.31 -12.17
N ILE A 129 -15.21 -1.33 -12.61
CA ILE A 129 -14.36 -1.46 -13.80
C ILE A 129 -13.34 -2.60 -13.63
N ILE A 130 -12.71 -2.70 -12.45
CA ILE A 130 -11.80 -3.81 -12.14
C ILE A 130 -12.53 -5.14 -12.25
N ALA A 131 -13.76 -5.25 -11.73
CA ALA A 131 -14.55 -6.47 -11.80
C ALA A 131 -15.01 -6.82 -13.23
N GLU A 132 -15.24 -5.81 -14.07
CA GLU A 132 -15.57 -5.98 -15.50
C GLU A 132 -14.36 -6.48 -16.31
N LEU A 133 -13.14 -6.04 -15.96
CA LEU A 133 -11.92 -6.30 -16.75
C LEU A 133 -11.10 -7.50 -16.26
N GLU A 134 -11.03 -7.74 -14.94
CA GLU A 134 -10.23 -8.84 -14.40
C GLU A 134 -10.95 -10.19 -14.58
N PRO A 135 -10.27 -11.21 -15.13
CA PRO A 135 -10.91 -12.49 -15.45
C PRO A 135 -11.21 -13.36 -14.22
N VAL A 136 -10.71 -12.96 -13.04
CA VAL A 136 -10.80 -13.71 -11.79
C VAL A 136 -11.01 -12.78 -10.61
N LYS A 137 -11.59 -13.31 -9.53
CA LYS A 137 -11.65 -12.59 -8.25
C LYS A 137 -10.24 -12.49 -7.66
N ARG A 138 -9.90 -11.32 -7.09
CA ARG A 138 -8.58 -11.04 -6.48
C ARG A 138 -8.24 -11.88 -5.25
N GLY A 139 -9.24 -12.37 -4.52
CA GLY A 139 -9.03 -13.17 -3.31
C GLY A 139 -8.26 -12.39 -2.24
N ILE A 140 -7.04 -12.84 -1.92
CA ILE A 140 -6.18 -12.16 -0.94
C ILE A 140 -5.59 -10.87 -1.52
N TYR A 141 -5.31 -10.80 -2.82
CA TYR A 141 -4.70 -9.62 -3.43
C TYR A 141 -5.58 -8.38 -3.25
N SER A 142 -4.94 -7.24 -2.96
CA SER A 142 -5.60 -5.97 -2.57
C SER A 142 -6.48 -6.05 -1.31
N GLY A 143 -6.43 -7.17 -0.59
CA GLY A 143 -7.10 -7.37 0.69
C GLY A 143 -6.36 -6.74 1.87
N ALA A 144 -6.68 -7.20 3.08
CA ALA A 144 -6.06 -6.74 4.32
C ALA A 144 -5.50 -7.95 5.09
N VAL A 145 -4.29 -7.81 5.63
CA VAL A 145 -3.67 -8.80 6.53
C VAL A 145 -3.17 -8.06 7.76
N GLY A 146 -3.52 -8.55 8.95
CA GLY A 146 -3.21 -7.86 10.20
C GLY A 146 -3.88 -8.52 11.40
N TYR A 147 -4.09 -7.73 12.46
CA TYR A 147 -4.75 -8.19 13.68
C TYR A 147 -5.79 -7.19 14.18
N ILE A 148 -6.76 -7.71 14.94
CA ILE A 148 -7.63 -6.94 15.83
C ILE A 148 -7.40 -7.52 17.23
N ALA A 149 -6.94 -6.69 18.16
CA ALA A 149 -6.60 -7.08 19.51
C ALA A 149 -7.81 -6.93 20.45
N TRP A 150 -7.76 -7.66 21.57
CA TRP A 150 -8.83 -7.65 22.59
C TRP A 150 -9.06 -6.28 23.23
N ASN A 151 -8.04 -5.41 23.23
CA ASN A 151 -8.14 -4.04 23.74
C ASN A 151 -8.78 -3.08 22.71
N GLY A 152 -9.19 -3.56 21.54
CA GLY A 152 -9.78 -2.75 20.47
C GLY A 152 -8.77 -2.18 19.47
N ASN A 153 -7.46 -2.32 19.71
CA ASN A 153 -6.45 -1.87 18.75
C ASN A 153 -6.43 -2.78 17.52
N MET A 154 -6.13 -2.20 16.37
CA MET A 154 -6.04 -2.91 15.09
C MET A 154 -4.88 -2.36 14.27
N ASP A 155 -4.15 -3.24 13.60
CA ASP A 155 -3.18 -2.86 12.59
C ASP A 155 -3.29 -3.80 11.40
N THR A 156 -3.47 -3.24 10.21
CA THR A 156 -3.65 -3.99 8.97
C THR A 156 -2.80 -3.40 7.87
N ALA A 157 -2.15 -4.28 7.11
CA ALA A 157 -1.45 -3.94 5.88
C ALA A 157 -2.28 -4.34 4.66
N ILE A 158 -2.10 -3.62 3.56
CA ILE A 158 -2.69 -4.00 2.28
C ILE A 158 -1.97 -5.27 1.80
N ALA A 159 -2.72 -6.27 1.33
CA ALA A 159 -2.17 -7.53 0.82
C ALA A 159 -1.63 -7.38 -0.61
N ILE A 160 -0.56 -6.60 -0.75
CA ILE A 160 0.27 -6.43 -1.94
C ILE A 160 1.68 -6.95 -1.65
N ARG A 161 2.50 -7.16 -2.70
CA ARG A 161 3.82 -7.82 -2.57
C ARG A 161 3.73 -9.12 -1.77
N THR A 162 2.65 -9.86 -2.04
CA THR A 162 2.22 -11.05 -1.30
C THR A 162 2.05 -12.21 -2.27
N ALA A 163 2.46 -13.40 -1.85
CA ALA A 163 2.23 -14.65 -2.53
C ALA A 163 1.24 -15.53 -1.75
N VAL A 164 0.40 -16.25 -2.48
CA VAL A 164 -0.47 -17.29 -1.94
C VAL A 164 0.00 -18.65 -2.44
N LEU A 165 0.55 -19.45 -1.52
CA LEU A 165 0.96 -20.84 -1.78
C LEU A 165 -0.22 -21.77 -1.51
N LYS A 166 -0.69 -22.45 -2.54
CA LYS A 166 -1.79 -23.42 -2.44
C LYS A 166 -1.56 -24.55 -3.43
N ASP A 167 -1.69 -25.79 -2.96
CA ASP A 167 -1.61 -27.00 -3.79
C ASP A 167 -0.32 -27.06 -4.64
N GLY A 168 0.82 -26.72 -4.03
CA GLY A 168 2.13 -26.68 -4.69
C GLY A 168 2.30 -25.52 -5.69
N ARG A 169 1.36 -24.59 -5.78
CA ARG A 169 1.39 -23.44 -6.70
C ARG A 169 1.54 -22.13 -5.93
N LEU A 170 2.55 -21.35 -6.33
CA LEU A 170 2.76 -19.99 -5.85
C LEU A 170 2.01 -19.00 -6.74
N ASN A 171 1.01 -18.31 -6.19
CA ASN A 171 0.23 -17.31 -6.91
C ASN A 171 0.72 -15.91 -6.49
N ILE A 172 1.14 -15.10 -7.46
CA ILE A 172 1.62 -13.74 -7.25
C ILE A 172 0.79 -12.82 -8.15
N GLN A 173 0.17 -11.81 -7.55
CA GLN A 173 -0.60 -10.81 -8.28
C GLN A 173 0.01 -9.41 -8.04
N ALA A 174 0.07 -8.61 -9.09
CA ALA A 174 0.59 -7.26 -9.07
C ALA A 174 -0.21 -6.39 -10.05
N GLY A 175 -0.29 -5.10 -9.76
CA GLY A 175 -1.03 -4.13 -10.55
C GLY A 175 -0.34 -2.77 -10.59
N ALA A 176 -0.82 -1.91 -11.47
CA ALA A 176 -0.38 -0.54 -11.65
C ALA A 176 -1.62 0.38 -11.62
N GLY A 177 -1.43 1.61 -11.13
CA GLY A 177 -2.47 2.63 -11.16
C GLY A 177 -2.57 3.19 -12.57
N ILE A 178 -3.78 3.23 -13.14
CA ILE A 178 -3.99 3.76 -14.49
C ILE A 178 -4.56 5.16 -14.37
N VAL A 179 -3.86 6.13 -14.94
CA VAL A 179 -4.28 7.54 -15.06
C VAL A 179 -4.42 7.93 -16.53
N TYR A 180 -4.97 9.11 -16.78
CA TYR A 180 -5.28 9.58 -18.14
C TYR A 180 -4.07 9.56 -19.09
N ASP A 181 -2.87 9.85 -18.58
CA ASP A 181 -1.62 9.92 -19.35
C ASP A 181 -0.77 8.63 -19.24
N SER A 182 -1.31 7.55 -18.65
CA SER A 182 -0.62 6.26 -18.54
C SER A 182 -0.27 5.69 -19.92
N LYS A 183 0.91 5.07 -20.01
CA LYS A 183 1.38 4.39 -21.22
C LYS A 183 1.32 2.88 -21.01
N PRO A 184 0.51 2.12 -21.76
CA PRO A 184 0.26 0.70 -21.51
C PRO A 184 1.53 -0.15 -21.31
N GLU A 185 2.58 0.10 -22.09
CA GLU A 185 3.83 -0.63 -22.03
C GLU A 185 4.61 -0.37 -20.73
N LEU A 186 4.53 0.86 -20.21
CA LEU A 186 5.16 1.25 -18.95
C LEU A 186 4.42 0.64 -17.76
N GLU A 187 3.08 0.66 -17.77
CA GLU A 187 2.26 0.08 -16.71
C GLU A 187 2.46 -1.45 -16.63
N TRP A 188 2.53 -2.12 -17.78
CA TRP A 188 2.88 -3.54 -17.85
C TRP A 188 4.27 -3.83 -17.26
N LYS A 189 5.27 -2.99 -17.61
CA LYS A 189 6.62 -3.14 -17.05
C LYS A 189 6.63 -2.94 -15.54
N GLU A 190 5.81 -2.03 -15.03
CA GLU A 190 5.67 -1.77 -13.60
C GLU A 190 5.09 -2.99 -12.86
N THR A 191 4.02 -3.61 -13.35
CA THR A 191 3.45 -4.82 -12.71
C THR A 191 4.47 -5.95 -12.64
N MET A 192 5.24 -6.15 -13.71
CA MET A 192 6.33 -7.14 -13.76
C MET A 192 7.45 -6.82 -12.76
N ASN A 193 7.85 -5.55 -12.65
CA ASN A 193 8.84 -5.12 -11.64
C ASN A 193 8.30 -5.32 -10.22
N LYS A 194 7.01 -5.06 -9.99
CA LYS A 194 6.35 -5.28 -8.70
C LYS A 194 6.32 -6.76 -8.31
N ALA A 195 6.01 -7.64 -9.25
CA ALA A 195 6.00 -9.09 -9.02
C ALA A 195 7.41 -9.68 -8.84
N ARG A 196 8.42 -9.14 -9.53
CA ARG A 196 9.80 -9.67 -9.54
C ARG A 196 10.42 -9.82 -8.16
N ALA A 197 10.11 -8.92 -7.22
CA ALA A 197 10.63 -9.02 -5.86
C ALA A 197 10.20 -10.33 -5.16
N VAL A 198 8.95 -10.73 -5.34
CA VAL A 198 8.39 -11.96 -4.75
C VAL A 198 8.91 -13.20 -5.48
N PHE A 199 9.03 -13.15 -6.81
CA PHE A 199 9.66 -14.22 -7.59
C PHE A 199 11.12 -14.47 -7.18
N ARG A 200 11.91 -13.40 -7.00
CA ARG A 200 13.30 -13.53 -6.56
C ARG A 200 13.40 -14.11 -5.15
N ALA A 201 12.50 -13.74 -4.24
CA ALA A 201 12.46 -14.31 -2.90
C ALA A 201 12.15 -15.82 -2.94
N ALA A 202 11.20 -16.25 -3.79
CA ALA A 202 10.90 -17.66 -3.97
C ALA A 202 12.09 -18.44 -4.58
N GLU A 203 12.75 -17.89 -5.60
CA GLU A 203 13.93 -18.51 -6.23
C GLU A 203 15.09 -18.67 -5.23
N LEU A 204 15.32 -17.67 -4.36
CA LEU A 204 16.33 -17.75 -3.31
C LEU A 204 15.97 -18.80 -2.25
N ALA A 205 14.69 -18.92 -1.88
CA ALA A 205 14.25 -19.93 -0.94
C ALA A 205 14.40 -21.36 -1.49
N GLU A 206 14.07 -21.58 -2.77
CA GLU A 206 14.22 -22.87 -3.47
C GLU A 206 15.69 -23.29 -3.62
N ARG A 207 16.62 -22.34 -3.80
CA ARG A 207 18.06 -22.63 -3.87
C ARG A 207 18.69 -23.01 -2.52
N GLY A 208 17.93 -22.96 -1.44
CA GLY A 208 18.38 -23.18 -0.08
C GLY A 208 18.92 -21.89 0.54
N LEU A 209 18.39 -21.55 1.72
CA LEU A 209 18.92 -20.47 2.55
C LEU A 209 20.26 -20.93 3.15
N ARG A 210 21.38 -20.67 2.46
CA ARG A 210 22.67 -20.63 3.16
C ARG A 210 22.65 -19.40 4.05
N LEU A 211 22.22 -19.58 5.30
CA LEU A 211 22.39 -18.57 6.33
C LEU A 211 23.89 -18.27 6.42
N VAL A 212 24.25 -16.99 6.30
CA VAL A 212 25.63 -16.53 6.50
C VAL A 212 25.96 -16.80 7.98
N GLY A 213 26.54 -17.97 8.26
CA GLY A 213 26.78 -18.44 9.63
C GLY A 213 27.25 -19.90 9.73
N ASP A 214 26.82 -20.80 8.83
CA ASP A 214 27.23 -22.22 8.87
C ASP A 214 28.45 -22.48 7.99
N ALA A 215 29.55 -21.79 8.30
CA ALA A 215 30.88 -22.17 7.84
C ALA A 215 31.79 -22.30 9.08
N SER A 216 31.79 -23.49 9.67
CA SER A 216 32.93 -24.03 10.42
C SER A 216 33.75 -24.94 9.51
#